data_AF-A0A7S4MVM4-F1
#
_entry.id   AF-A0A7S4MVM4-F1
#
_cell.length_a   1.000
_cell.length_b   1.000
_cell.length_c   1.000
_cell.angle_alpha   90.00
_cell.angle_beta   90.00
_cell.angle_gamma   90.00
#
_symmetry.space_group_name_H-M   'P 1'
#
loop_
_entity.id
_entity.type
_entity.pdbx_description
1 polymer ?
#
loop_
_entity_poly.entity_id
_entity_poly.type
_entity_poly.pdbx_seq_one_letter_code
_entity_poly.pdbx_strand_id
1 'polypeptide(L)'
;RIKDGLWDDPIRKAALEGRSFKPRMAELSQEKSKLGLAEEYEKDFKEQVLGQSKPDEASEAHVALNATFAKLGAKLDALFAFHFTPKRAKPEISIRSNVAAVQMEEKIPTAVASSSTLAPEEVYGAKKG
;
A
#
# COMPACT_ATOMS: atom_id res chain seq x y z
N ARG A 1 21.97 -30.30 23.00
CA ARG A 1 22.22 -29.18 22.05
C ARG A 1 21.89 -29.55 20.61
N ILE A 2 22.66 -30.43 19.96
CA ILE A 2 22.37 -30.87 18.56
C ILE A 2 21.11 -31.72 18.48
N LYS A 3 20.95 -32.69 19.39
CA LYS A 3 19.75 -33.55 19.46
C LYS A 3 18.46 -32.78 19.77
N ASP A 4 18.59 -31.69 20.51
CA ASP A 4 17.47 -30.86 20.98
C ASP A 4 17.20 -29.65 20.07
N GLY A 5 17.98 -29.50 18.97
CA GLY A 5 17.85 -28.38 18.03
C GLY A 5 18.12 -27.00 18.63
N LEU A 6 18.82 -26.92 19.78
CA LEU A 6 19.03 -25.69 20.52
C LEU A 6 20.33 -25.00 20.05
N TRP A 7 20.20 -24.16 19.03
CA TRP A 7 21.32 -23.40 18.44
C TRP A 7 21.28 -21.95 18.90
N ASP A 8 22.43 -21.42 19.30
CA ASP A 8 22.58 -20.03 19.76
C ASP A 8 23.07 -19.10 18.64
N ASP A 9 22.83 -19.48 17.38
CA ASP A 9 23.26 -18.71 16.23
C ASP A 9 22.43 -17.42 16.11
N PRO A 10 23.04 -16.30 15.68
CA PRO A 10 22.31 -15.06 15.47
C PRO A 10 21.24 -15.24 14.37
N ILE A 11 19.97 -15.13 14.76
CA ILE A 11 18.85 -15.20 13.82
C ILE A 11 18.82 -13.93 12.95
N ARG A 12 18.68 -14.11 11.63
CA ARG A 12 18.48 -12.99 10.70
C ARG A 12 17.22 -12.21 11.09
N LYS A 13 17.38 -10.94 11.46
CA LYS A 13 16.25 -10.02 11.63
C LYS A 13 15.65 -9.74 10.26
N ALA A 14 14.41 -10.17 10.03
CA ALA A 14 13.65 -9.72 8.88
C ALA A 14 13.55 -8.19 8.91
N ALA A 15 13.46 -7.55 7.75
CA ALA A 15 13.04 -6.16 7.68
C ALA A 15 11.75 -6.04 8.49
N LEU A 16 11.64 -5.01 9.34
CA LEU A 16 10.44 -4.77 10.14
C LEU A 16 9.28 -4.53 9.19
N GLU A 17 8.57 -5.60 8.83
CA GLU A 17 7.28 -5.53 8.17
C GLU A 17 6.39 -4.64 9.02
N GLY A 18 5.71 -3.69 8.38
CA GLY A 18 4.77 -2.82 9.07
C GLY A 18 3.80 -3.69 9.87
N ARG A 19 3.70 -3.46 11.18
CA ARG A 19 2.79 -4.22 12.03
C ARG A 19 1.39 -4.11 11.43
N SER A 20 0.85 -5.23 10.92
CA SER A 20 -0.48 -5.28 10.34
C SER A 20 -1.47 -4.75 11.37
N PHE A 21 -2.25 -3.73 11.01
CA PHE A 21 -3.31 -3.23 11.89
C PHE A 21 -4.30 -4.37 12.12
N LYS A 22 -4.40 -4.82 13.38
CA LYS A 22 -5.45 -5.75 13.79
C LYS A 22 -6.58 -4.89 14.35
N PRO A 23 -7.75 -4.80 13.70
CA PRO A 23 -8.88 -4.12 14.30
C PRO A 23 -9.16 -4.77 15.65
N ARG A 24 -9.40 -3.96 16.68
CA ARG A 24 -9.94 -4.48 17.94
C ARG A 24 -11.24 -5.21 17.62
N MET A 25 -11.52 -6.31 18.33
CA MET A 25 -12.79 -7.00 18.18
C MET A 25 -13.91 -5.97 18.33
N ALA A 26 -14.79 -5.88 17.33
CA ALA A 26 -15.85 -4.89 17.32
C ALA A 26 -16.69 -5.07 18.59
N GLU A 27 -16.83 -4.00 19.37
CA GLU A 27 -17.71 -4.00 20.53
C GLU A 27 -19.14 -4.16 20.02
N LEU A 28 -19.85 -5.18 20.52
CA LEU A 28 -21.23 -5.42 20.14
C LEU A 28 -22.11 -4.30 20.71
N SER A 29 -22.72 -3.51 19.84
CA SER A 29 -23.68 -2.49 20.28
C SER A 29 -24.95 -3.16 20.78
N GLN A 30 -25.44 -2.71 21.95
CA GLN A 30 -26.71 -3.16 22.53
C GLN A 30 -27.90 -2.30 22.09
N GLU A 31 -27.67 -1.31 21.23
CA GLU A 31 -28.73 -0.48 20.66
C GLU A 31 -29.54 -1.27 19.60
N LYS A 32 -30.82 -0.94 19.46
CA LYS A 32 -31.66 -1.55 18.41
C LYS A 32 -31.09 -1.22 17.04
N SER A 33 -31.09 -2.19 16.12
CA SER A 33 -30.63 -1.96 14.75
C SER A 33 -31.41 -0.82 14.11
N LYS A 34 -30.69 0.08 13.45
CA LYS A 34 -31.25 1.20 12.68
C LYS A 34 -31.78 0.74 11.31
N LEU A 35 -31.41 -0.47 10.89
CA LEU A 35 -31.70 -1.04 9.58
C LEU A 35 -32.70 -2.20 9.72
N GLY A 36 -33.51 -2.40 8.68
CA GLY A 36 -34.40 -3.55 8.61
C GLY A 36 -33.66 -4.81 8.16
N LEU A 37 -34.19 -6.00 8.52
CA LEU A 37 -33.61 -7.29 8.15
C LEU A 37 -33.41 -7.42 6.62
N ALA A 38 -34.38 -6.98 5.82
CA ALA A 38 -34.29 -7.01 4.36
C ALA A 38 -33.13 -6.14 3.82
N GLU A 39 -32.86 -5.00 4.44
CA GLU A 39 -31.76 -4.10 4.05
C GLU A 39 -30.40 -4.64 4.46
N GLU A 40 -30.31 -5.34 5.60
CA GLU A 40 -29.10 -6.06 6.02
C GLU A 40 -28.75 -7.15 5.02
N TYR A 41 -29.72 -7.97 4.60
CA TYR A 41 -29.51 -8.99 3.56
C TYR A 41 -29.10 -8.39 2.21
N GLU A 42 -29.70 -7.27 1.80
CA GLU A 42 -29.32 -6.59 0.56
C GLU A 42 -27.86 -6.10 0.62
N LYS A 43 -27.44 -5.55 1.76
CA LYS A 43 -26.07 -5.07 1.98
C LYS A 43 -25.07 -6.22 1.96
N ASP A 44 -25.34 -7.29 2.70
CA ASP A 44 -24.47 -8.47 2.74
C ASP A 44 -24.35 -9.13 1.37
N PHE A 45 -25.45 -9.21 0.61
CA PHE A 45 -25.41 -9.72 -0.76
C PHE A 45 -24.57 -8.86 -1.69
N LYS A 46 -24.69 -7.53 -1.61
CA LYS A 46 -23.84 -6.61 -2.38
C LYS A 46 -22.37 -6.75 -2.00
N GLU A 47 -22.04 -6.89 -0.72
CA GLU A 47 -20.66 -7.08 -0.25
C GLU A 47 -20.06 -8.39 -0.80
N GLN A 48 -20.81 -9.49 -0.73
CA GLN A 48 -20.35 -10.80 -1.20
C GLN A 48 -20.22 -10.90 -2.72
N VAL A 49 -21.16 -10.31 -3.47
CA VAL A 49 -21.24 -10.48 -4.94
C VAL A 49 -20.49 -9.40 -5.70
N LEU A 50 -20.54 -8.14 -5.24
CA LEU A 50 -19.88 -7.01 -5.91
C LEU A 50 -18.50 -6.69 -5.32
N GLY A 51 -18.10 -7.33 -4.22
CA GLY A 51 -16.81 -7.07 -3.56
C GLY A 51 -16.67 -5.64 -3.03
N GLN A 52 -17.78 -4.91 -2.90
CA GLN A 52 -17.79 -3.56 -2.36
C GLN A 52 -17.70 -3.63 -0.84
N SER A 53 -16.49 -3.77 -0.31
CA SER A 53 -16.24 -3.55 1.12
C SER A 53 -16.68 -2.14 1.49
N LYS A 54 -17.40 -1.99 2.61
CA LYS A 54 -17.67 -0.69 3.20
C LYS A 54 -16.33 0.05 3.42
N PRO A 55 -16.25 1.36 3.16
CA PRO A 55 -15.11 2.14 3.62
C PRO A 55 -15.17 2.13 5.15
N ASP A 56 -14.18 1.50 5.79
CA ASP A 56 -14.03 1.62 7.23
C ASP A 56 -13.87 3.10 7.56
N GLU A 57 -14.68 3.67 8.46
CA GLU A 57 -14.51 5.07 8.93
C GLU A 57 -13.08 5.30 9.47
N ALA A 58 -12.45 4.24 9.99
CA ALA A 58 -11.05 4.23 10.38
C ALA A 58 -10.11 4.55 9.20
N SER A 59 -10.42 4.08 7.99
CA SER A 59 -9.64 4.33 6.78
C SER A 59 -9.59 5.82 6.44
N GLU A 60 -10.72 6.52 6.50
CA GLU A 60 -10.77 7.97 6.23
C GLU A 60 -9.96 8.77 7.25
N ALA A 61 -10.09 8.42 8.54
CA ALA A 61 -9.29 9.02 9.61
C ALA A 61 -7.78 8.76 9.42
N HIS A 62 -7.40 7.56 8.97
CA HIS A 62 -6.01 7.24 8.64
C HIS A 62 -5.48 8.05 7.46
N VAL A 63 -6.28 8.26 6.41
CA VAL A 63 -5.91 9.11 5.27
C VAL A 63 -5.68 10.55 5.73
N ALA A 64 -6.60 11.10 6.53
CA ALA A 64 -6.48 12.45 7.07
C ALA A 64 -5.23 12.62 7.96
N LEU A 65 -4.96 11.66 8.85
CA LEU A 65 -3.77 11.67 9.72
C LEU A 65 -2.47 11.58 8.92
N ASN A 66 -2.43 10.73 7.89
CA ASN A 66 -1.27 10.63 7.01
C ASN A 66 -1.00 11.95 6.28
N ALA A 67 -2.06 12.63 5.83
CA ALA A 67 -1.93 13.93 5.17
C ALA A 67 -1.42 15.02 6.12
N THR A 68 -1.91 15.08 7.37
CA THR A 68 -1.43 16.05 8.36
C THR A 68 0.01 15.77 8.78
N PHE A 69 0.37 14.49 8.97
CA PHE A 69 1.73 14.08 9.29
C PHE A 69 2.71 14.43 8.16
N ALA A 70 2.33 14.22 6.89
CA ALA A 70 3.15 14.62 5.75
C ALA A 70 3.40 16.14 5.70
N LYS A 71 2.36 16.95 5.96
CA LYS A 71 2.47 18.41 6.03
C LYS A 71 3.38 18.85 7.18
N LEU A 72 3.25 18.23 8.35
CA LEU A 72 4.11 18.51 9.50
C LEU A 72 5.57 18.17 9.20
N GLY A 73 5.83 16.98 8.65
CA GLY A 73 7.16 16.55 8.26
C GLY A 73 7.82 17.52 7.29
N ALA A 74 7.11 17.93 6.23
CA ALA A 74 7.64 18.91 5.28
C ALA A 74 8.00 20.27 5.92
N LYS A 75 7.21 20.74 6.88
CA LYS A 75 7.51 21.98 7.62
C LYS A 75 8.73 21.83 8.53
N LEU A 76 8.86 20.69 9.21
CA LEU A 76 10.01 20.41 10.05
C LEU A 76 11.29 20.26 9.21
N ASP A 77 11.22 19.53 8.10
CA ASP A 77 12.35 19.35 7.18
C ASP A 77 12.85 20.70 6.64
N ALA A 78 11.93 21.62 6.29
CA ALA A 78 12.28 22.97 5.87
C ALA A 78 12.90 23.83 7.00
N LEU A 79 12.43 23.67 8.25
CA LEU A 79 12.98 24.38 9.41
C LEU A 79 14.43 23.98 9.71
N PHE A 80 14.78 22.70 9.48
CA PHE A 80 16.13 22.16 9.73
C PHE A 80 17.04 22.18 8.49
N ALA A 81 16.77 23.05 7.50
CA ALA A 81 17.55 23.18 6.27
C ALA A 81 17.78 21.83 5.54
N PHE A 82 16.80 20.93 5.60
CA PHE A 82 16.84 19.59 4.99
C PHE A 82 17.95 18.66 5.51
N HIS A 83 18.48 18.90 6.71
CA HIS A 83 19.37 17.96 7.40
C HIS A 83 18.58 16.94 8.24
N PHE A 84 18.00 15.93 7.60
CA PHE A 84 17.18 14.91 8.27
C PHE A 84 17.58 13.48 7.86
N THR A 85 17.22 12.50 8.67
CA THR A 85 17.34 11.09 8.31
C THR A 85 16.23 10.74 7.31
N PRO A 86 16.55 10.21 6.11
CA PRO A 86 15.55 9.92 5.09
C PRO A 86 14.47 8.99 5.63
N LYS A 87 13.24 9.18 5.14
CA LYS A 87 12.10 8.35 5.53
C LYS A 87 12.39 6.88 5.21
N ARG A 88 11.93 5.98 6.08
CA ARG A 88 12.10 4.53 5.88
C ARG A 88 11.43 4.13 4.56
N ALA A 89 12.11 3.31 3.75
CA ALA A 89 11.57 2.80 2.51
C ALA A 89 10.26 2.03 2.78
N LYS A 90 9.18 2.46 2.15
CA LYS A 90 7.91 1.74 2.12
C LYS A 90 7.83 0.99 0.79
N PRO A 91 7.31 -0.25 0.76
CA PRO A 91 7.05 -0.92 -0.50
C PRO A 91 5.94 -0.17 -1.23
N GLU A 92 6.26 0.45 -2.36
CA GLU A 92 5.32 1.14 -3.25
C GLU A 92 5.20 0.34 -4.54
N ILE A 93 3.98 -0.09 -4.88
CA ILE A 93 3.70 -0.80 -6.12
C ILE A 93 3.34 0.25 -7.17
N SER A 94 4.18 0.40 -8.19
CA SER A 94 3.89 1.23 -9.35
C SER A 94 3.53 0.36 -10.54
N ILE A 95 2.32 0.54 -11.09
CA ILE A 95 1.88 -0.17 -12.30
C ILE A 95 2.25 0.73 -13.48
N ARG A 96 3.20 0.30 -14.31
CA ARG A 96 3.61 1.01 -15.53
C ARG A 96 2.91 0.42 -16.74
N SER A 97 2.37 1.27 -17.62
CA SER A 97 1.78 0.84 -18.88
C SER A 97 2.84 0.73 -19.99
N ASN A 98 2.61 -0.18 -20.96
CA ASN A 98 3.44 -0.34 -22.15
C ASN A 98 3.13 0.81 -23.13
N VAL A 99 3.98 1.83 -23.11
CA VAL A 99 3.82 3.06 -23.89
C VAL A 99 5.17 3.41 -24.52
N ALA A 100 5.19 4.09 -25.67
CA ALA A 100 6.43 4.60 -26.23
C ALA A 100 7.09 5.62 -25.27
N ALA A 101 8.41 5.55 -25.10
CA ALA A 101 9.14 6.42 -24.17
C ALA A 101 8.89 7.92 -24.44
N VAL A 102 8.69 8.31 -25.71
CA VAL A 102 8.34 9.68 -26.13
C VAL A 102 7.13 10.25 -25.39
N GLN A 103 6.13 9.43 -25.06
CA GLN A 103 4.92 9.95 -24.38
C GLN A 103 5.18 10.31 -22.91
N MET A 104 6.26 9.81 -22.31
CA MET A 104 6.70 10.15 -20.96
C MET A 104 7.67 11.35 -20.95
N GLU A 105 8.16 11.77 -22.11
CA GLU A 105 9.06 12.92 -22.23
C GLU A 105 8.31 14.24 -22.07
N GLU A 106 9.06 15.28 -21.70
CA GLU A 106 8.55 16.65 -21.70
C GLU A 106 8.26 17.10 -23.13
N LYS A 107 7.24 17.97 -23.28
CA LYS A 107 6.83 18.48 -24.59
C LYS A 107 7.86 19.48 -25.14
N ILE A 108 8.88 18.96 -25.81
CA ILE A 108 9.94 19.72 -26.49
C ILE A 108 9.91 19.37 -27.99
N PRO A 109 10.22 20.30 -28.92
CA PRO A 109 10.16 20.04 -30.36
C PRO A 109 11.08 18.90 -30.85
N THR A 110 12.07 18.49 -30.06
CA THR A 110 13.01 17.43 -30.39
C THR A 110 12.84 16.27 -29.42
N ALA A 111 12.30 15.15 -29.91
CA ALA A 111 12.25 13.89 -29.18
C ALA A 111 13.53 13.09 -29.40
N VAL A 112 14.04 12.43 -28.36
CA VAL A 112 15.34 11.71 -28.41
C VAL A 112 15.16 10.20 -28.24
N ALA A 113 14.16 9.72 -27.48
CA ALA A 113 13.96 8.28 -27.28
C ALA A 113 13.01 7.65 -28.31
N SER A 114 13.35 6.46 -28.81
CA SER A 114 12.49 5.67 -29.72
C SER A 114 12.10 4.30 -29.15
N SER A 115 12.55 3.95 -27.95
CA SER A 115 12.29 2.66 -27.31
C SER A 115 10.91 2.60 -26.62
N SER A 116 10.42 1.39 -26.39
CA SER A 116 9.25 1.17 -25.51
C SER A 116 9.64 1.23 -24.02
N THR A 117 8.69 1.52 -23.14
CA THR A 117 8.91 1.60 -21.67
C THR A 117 9.13 0.24 -21.01
N LEU A 118 8.61 -0.83 -21.62
CA LEU A 118 8.63 -2.18 -21.05
C LEU A 118 9.81 -2.98 -21.62
N ALA A 119 10.51 -3.71 -20.75
CA ALA A 119 11.62 -4.55 -21.18
C ALA A 119 11.10 -5.80 -21.93
N PRO A 120 11.89 -6.40 -22.85
CA PRO A 120 11.46 -7.62 -23.56
C PRO A 120 11.09 -8.78 -22.63
N GLU A 121 11.74 -8.91 -21.47
CA GLU A 121 11.45 -9.94 -20.47
C GLU A 121 10.12 -9.72 -19.73
N GLU A 122 9.71 -8.46 -19.58
CA GLU A 122 8.42 -8.07 -18.99
C GLU A 122 7.26 -8.28 -19.99
N VAL A 123 7.55 -8.20 -21.30
CA VAL A 123 6.60 -8.54 -22.38
C VAL A 123 6.51 -10.06 -22.57
N TYR A 124 7.65 -10.75 -22.52
CA TYR A 124 7.76 -12.20 -22.72
C TYR A 124 8.72 -12.82 -21.71
N GLY A 125 8.15 -13.38 -20.65
CA GLY A 125 8.87 -14.26 -19.73
C GLY A 125 8.82 -15.69 -20.24
N ALA A 126 9.96 -16.26 -20.61
CA ALA A 126 10.05 -17.70 -20.83
C ALA A 126 9.75 -18.41 -19.51
N LYS A 127 8.56 -19.02 -19.38
CA LYS A 127 8.27 -19.93 -18.26
C LYS A 127 9.26 -21.08 -18.35
N LYS A 128 10.11 -21.24 -17.32
CA LYS A 128 10.76 -22.53 -17.09
C LYS A 128 9.66 -23.56 -16.87
N GLY A 129 9.71 -24.65 -17.64
CA GLY A 129 8.97 -25.87 -17.34
C GLY A 129 9.36 -26.43 -15.99
#